data_AF-A0A4S8NC19-F1
#
_entry.id   AF-A0A4S8NC19-F1
#
_cell.length_a   1.000
_cell.length_b   1.000
_cell.length_c   1.000
_cell.angle_alpha   90.00
_cell.angle_beta   90.00
_cell.angle_gamma   90.00
#
_symmetry.space_group_name_H-M   'P 1'
#
loop_
_entity.id
_entity.type
_entity.pdbx_description
1 polymer ?
#
loop_
_entity_poly.entity_id
_entity_poly.type
_entity_poly.pdbx_seq_one_letter_code
_entity_poly.pdbx_strand_id
1 'polypeptide(L)' 'MAGVRHVWVRPEFVPIELPGLLLEWRNDEHGWRGLVSYAERDGRIVTQWLPAANLRPVKSSPRTGSAYG' A
#
# COMPACT_ATOMS: atom_id res chain seq x y z
N MET A 1 -2.44 9.09 -14.59
CA MET A 1 -3.12 8.68 -13.35
C MET A 1 -2.28 7.61 -12.69
N ALA A 2 -1.69 7.88 -11.53
CA ALA A 2 -0.96 6.84 -10.80
C ALA A 2 -1.98 5.78 -10.38
N GLY A 3 -1.86 4.57 -10.94
CA GLY A 3 -2.81 3.49 -10.67
C GLY A 3 -2.80 3.10 -9.19
N VAL A 4 -4.00 2.91 -8.64
CA VAL A 4 -4.19 2.29 -7.34
C VAL A 4 -3.51 0.92 -7.33
N ARG A 5 -2.76 0.60 -6.28
CA ARG A 5 -2.04 -0.67 -6.20
C ARG A 5 -1.99 -1.29 -4.82
N HIS A 6 -2.03 -2.62 -4.79
CA HIS A 6 -1.85 -3.38 -3.56
C HIS A 6 -0.41 -3.30 -3.07
N VAL A 7 -0.27 -3.04 -1.77
CA VAL A 7 1.00 -2.97 -1.06
C VAL A 7 0.87 -3.69 0.28
N TRP A 8 1.98 -4.25 0.75
CA TRP A 8 2.12 -4.65 2.14
C TRP A 8 2.57 -3.44 2.96
N VAL A 9 1.84 -3.15 4.02
CA VAL A 9 2.10 -2.07 4.96
C VAL A 9 2.79 -2.63 6.20
N ARG A 10 3.92 -2.05 6.59
CA ARG A 10 4.60 -2.37 7.85
C ARG A 10 4.61 -1.14 8.76
N PRO A 11 3.63 -1.01 9.67
CA PRO A 11 3.63 0.07 10.65
C PRO A 11 4.83 -0.04 11.60
N GLU A 12 5.37 1.08 12.07
CA GLU A 12 6.56 1.10 12.95
C GLU A 12 6.38 0.28 14.24
N PHE A 13 5.15 0.23 14.76
CA PHE A 13 4.84 -0.41 16.05
C PHE A 13 4.17 -1.80 15.90
N VAL A 14 4.03 -2.32 14.67
CA VAL A 14 3.37 -3.60 14.43
C VAL A 14 4.32 -4.53 13.67
N PRO A 15 4.75 -5.65 14.26
CA PRO A 15 5.69 -6.59 13.63
C PRO A 15 5.00 -7.49 12.58
N ILE A 16 3.90 -7.05 11.98
CA ILE A 16 3.13 -7.81 10.98
C ILE A 16 2.89 -6.91 9.77
N GLU A 17 2.98 -7.51 8.58
CA GLU A 17 2.60 -6.87 7.33
C GLU A 17 1.08 -6.90 7.18
N LEU A 18 0.48 -5.72 6.99
CA LEU A 18 -0.95 -5.55 6.78
C LEU A 18 -1.23 -5.33 5.29
N PRO A 19 -2.29 -5.94 4.73
CA PRO A 19 -2.68 -5.66 3.35
C PRO A 19 -3.19 -4.22 3.26
N GLY A 20 -2.66 -3.46 2.30
CA GLY A 20 -3.02 -2.07 2.07
C GLY A 20 -3.15 -1.73 0.60
N LEU A 21 -3.80 -0.61 0.36
CA LEU A 21 -4.08 -0.06 -0.95
C LEU A 21 -3.42 1.31 -1.05
N LEU A 22 -2.39 1.42 -1.88
CA LEU A 22 -1.78 2.71 -2.18
C LEU A 22 -2.66 3.46 -3.19
N LEU A 23 -3.05 4.67 -2.80
CA LEU A 23 -3.90 5.57 -3.55
C LEU A 23 -3.07 6.62 -4.28
N GLU A 24 -2.10 7.22 -3.60
CA GLU A 24 -1.34 8.35 -4.11
C GLU A 24 0.11 8.34 -3.64
N TRP A 25 0.96 9.06 -4.38
CA TRP A 25 2.32 9.37 -3.99
C TRP A 25 2.49 10.87 -3.83
N ARG A 26 3.29 11.24 -2.83
CA ARG A 26 3.87 12.58 -2.74
C ARG A 26 5.34 12.49 -2.39
N ASN A 27 6.09 13.50 -2.79
CA ASN A 27 7.45 13.72 -2.35
C ASN A 27 7.48 15.04 -1.57
N ASP A 28 8.01 15.01 -0.37
CA ASP A 28 8.17 16.19 0.48
C ASP A 28 9.54 16.19 1.14
N GLU A 29 9.79 17.14 2.04
CA GLU A 29 11.08 17.30 2.72
C GLU A 29 11.55 16.05 3.48
N HIS A 30 10.63 15.12 3.81
CA HIS A 30 10.93 13.84 4.47
C HIS A 30 11.05 12.67 3.47
N GLY A 31 11.01 12.94 2.16
CA GLY A 31 11.14 11.97 1.09
C GLY A 31 9.80 11.50 0.50
N TRP A 32 9.82 10.33 -0.14
CA TRP A 32 8.61 9.75 -0.75
C TRP A 32 7.68 9.17 0.30
N ARG A 33 6.42 9.63 0.26
CA ARG A 33 5.33 9.14 1.12
C ARG A 33 4.15 8.71 0.27
N GLY A 34 3.56 7.57 0.62
CA GLY A 34 2.41 7.01 -0.06
C GLY A 34 1.15 7.15 0.78
N LEU A 35 0.04 7.60 0.19
CA LEU A 35 -1.26 7.60 0.83
C LEU A 35 -1.83 6.19 0.74
N VAL A 36 -1.94 5.51 1.86
CA VAL A 36 -2.35 4.11 1.90
C VAL A 36 -3.58 3.95 2.78
N SER A 37 -4.57 3.21 2.26
CA SER A 37 -5.70 2.72 3.02
C SER A 37 -5.45 1.27 3.42
N TYR A 38 -5.51 0.93 4.70
CA TYR A 38 -5.31 -0.43 5.20
C TYR A 38 -6.19 -0.71 6.41
N ALA A 39 -6.41 -2.00 6.69
CA ALA A 39 -7.14 -2.44 7.87
C ALA A 39 -6.18 -2.69 9.04
N GLU A 40 -6.45 -2.05 10.17
CA GLU A 40 -5.81 -2.37 11.45
C GLU A 40 -6.34 -3.70 12.00
N ARG A 41 -5.67 -4.26 13.01
CA ARG A 41 -6.02 -5.58 13.55
C ARG A 41 -7.41 -5.65 14.19
N ASP A 42 -7.91 -4.52 14.66
CA ASP A 42 -9.26 -4.36 15.22
C ASP A 42 -10.33 -4.21 14.13
N GLY A 43 -9.94 -4.25 12.86
CA GLY A 43 -10.83 -4.09 11.70
C GLY A 43 -11.07 -2.62 11.31
N ARG A 44 -10.45 -1.65 11.99
CA ARG A 44 -10.57 -0.24 11.61
C ARG A 44 -9.84 0.02 10.30
N ILE A 45 -10.52 0.70 9.37
CA ILE A 45 -9.88 1.16 8.13
C ILE A 45 -9.26 2.53 8.37
N VAL A 46 -7.96 2.64 8.12
CA VAL A 46 -7.20 3.88 8.28
C VAL A 46 -6.61 4.26 6.93
N THR A 47 -6.73 5.55 6.58
CA THR A 47 -6.09 6.11 5.40
C THR A 47 -5.08 7.17 5.85
N GLN A 48 -3.80 6.92 5.63
CA GLN A 48 -2.74 7.81 6.08
C GLN A 48 -1.52 7.79 5.15
N TRP A 49 -0.71 8.84 5.28
CA TRP A 49 0.57 8.93 4.58
C TRP A 49 1.62 8.11 5.33
N LEU A 50 2.23 7.17 4.62
CA LEU A 50 3.29 6.31 5.13
C LEU A 50 4.60 6.55 4.37
N PRO A 51 5.76 6.50 5.06
CA PRO A 51 7.05 6.49 4.38
C PRO A 51 7.14 5.35 3.37
N ALA A 52 7.77 5.59 2.21
CA ALA A 52 7.97 4.54 1.21
C ALA A 52 8.71 3.30 1.78
N ALA A 53 9.57 3.49 2.79
CA ALA A 53 10.26 2.41 3.50
C ALA A 53 9.29 1.43 4.22
N ASN A 54 8.08 1.88 4.54
CA ASN A 54 7.07 1.10 5.24
C ASN A 54 6.14 0.36 4.25
N LEU A 55 6.35 0.56 2.94
CA LEU A 55 5.52 -0.01 1.88
C LEU A 55 6.33 -1.04 1.10
N ARG A 56 5.79 -2.23 0.94
CA ARG A 56 6.36 -3.25 0.05
C ARG A 56 5.39 -3.58 -1.07
N PRO A 57 5.86 -3.70 -2.32
CA PRO A 57 5.02 -4.14 -3.41
C PRO A 57 4.55 -5.58 -3.16
N VAL A 58 3.27 -5.85 -3.42
CA VAL A 58 2.81 -7.23 -3.51
C VAL A 58 3.42 -7.83 -4.77
N LYS A 59 4.17 -8.92 -4.64
CA LYS A 59 4.64 -9.70 -5.79
C LYS A 59 3.47 -10.48 -6.40
N SER A 60 2.50 -9.78 -6.99
CA SER A 60 1.57 -10.41 -7.93
C SER A 60 2.11 -10.14 -9.31
N SER A 61 2.64 -11.17 -9.99
CA SER A 61 2.68 -11.12 -11.45
C SER A 61 1.26 -10.81 -11.91
N PRO A 62 1.03 -9.78 -12.76
CA PRO A 62 -0.28 -9.55 -13.31
C PRO A 62 -0.71 -10.82 -14.05
N ARG A 63 -1.66 -11.58 -13.51
CA ARG A 63 -2.39 -12.60 -14.30
C ARG A 63 -3.40 -11.86 -15.17
N THR A 64 -2.91 -10.99 -16.05
CA THR A 64 -3.75 -10.38 -17.09
C THR A 64 -3.83 -11.36 -18.26
N GLY A 65 -4.33 -12.56 -17.98
CA GLY A 65 -4.79 -13.52 -18.99
C GLY A 65 -6.30 -13.56 -18.91
N SER A 66 -6.97 -12.57 -19.50
CA SER A 66 -8.40 -12.70 -19.77
C SER A 66 -8.55 -13.86 -20.75
N ALA A 67 -9.03 -15.00 -20.26
CA ALA A 67 -9.39 -16.15 -21.09
C ALA A 67 -10.76 -15.97 -21.79
N TYR A 68 -11.23 -14.73 -21.88
CA TYR A 68 -12.41 -14.36 -22.65
C TYR A 68 -11.92 -13.55 -23.86
N GLY A 69 -11.69 -14.25 -24.96
CA GLY A 69 -11.45 -13.76 -26.30
C GLY A 69 -12.12 -14.69 -27.28
#